data_AF-A0A2X2SH04-F1
#
_entry.id   AF-A0A2X2SH04-F1
#
_cell.length_a   1.000
_cell.length_b   1.000
_cell.length_c   1.000
_cell.angle_alpha   90.00
_cell.angle_beta   90.00
_cell.angle_gamma   90.00
#
_symmetry.space_group_name_H-M   'P 1'
#
loop_
_entity.id
_entity.type
_entity.pdbx_description
1 polymer ?
#
loop_
_entity_poly.entity_id
_entity_poly.type
_entity_poly.pdbx_seq_one_letter_code
_entity_poly.pdbx_strand_id
1 'polypeptide(L)'
;MNEQLITLKQAPIIVYEKIKAVGQQIEAKIAELNLDNQLVTDETLKSAKETRAMLHKELDVFETQRKFIKEQVNAPYEAFEKAYKEHIKVHYEKADSTLKSKIDEVQNRLISDKITRIKDYFTELCQSQGIDFLIFERLPLNITLSASDKSLKEQVANFVGEVSKSLQLIESLSDPDEFKAEILTEYKQTLDITRAIQGAQYRRQQREAELQRIEAQRATAEQARLAAEERARETAPLQAPAQVQPEQEATQAPLQEEILQYTLTVQGTRAQLKALRAFLETNNIKYTAE
;
A
#
# COMPACT_ATOMS: atom_id res chain seq x y z
N MET A 1 -17.19 -17.02 -45.06
CA MET A 1 -15.89 -16.32 -45.18
C MET A 1 -14.87 -17.36 -45.61
N ASN A 2 -14.17 -17.10 -46.71
CA ASN A 2 -13.45 -18.11 -47.49
C ASN A 2 -12.49 -18.95 -46.66
N GLU A 3 -12.67 -20.27 -46.78
CA GLU A 3 -11.71 -21.29 -46.42
C GLU A 3 -10.38 -20.95 -47.13
N GLN A 4 -9.28 -20.93 -46.37
CA GLN A 4 -7.90 -20.74 -46.85
C GLN A 4 -7.41 -19.30 -47.16
N LEU A 5 -7.67 -18.33 -46.29
CA LEU A 5 -7.12 -16.95 -46.43
C LEU A 5 -5.58 -16.85 -46.30
N ILE A 6 -4.95 -17.77 -45.55
CA ILE A 6 -3.49 -17.88 -45.43
C ILE A 6 -3.13 -19.32 -45.75
N THR A 7 -2.38 -19.54 -46.84
CA THR A 7 -2.00 -20.88 -47.29
C THR A 7 -0.50 -21.00 -47.50
N LEU A 8 0.07 -22.08 -46.95
CA LEU A 8 1.43 -22.49 -47.28
C LEU A 8 1.40 -23.23 -48.62
N LYS A 9 1.89 -22.58 -49.69
CA LYS A 9 1.90 -23.17 -51.05
C LYS A 9 2.88 -24.35 -51.18
N GLN A 10 4.05 -24.25 -50.57
CA GLN A 10 5.08 -25.28 -50.61
C GLN A 10 5.89 -25.23 -49.32
N ALA A 11 5.99 -26.37 -48.63
CA ALA A 11 6.89 -26.52 -47.50
C ALA A 11 8.35 -26.66 -48.00
N PRO A 12 9.35 -26.24 -47.21
CA PRO A 12 10.76 -26.49 -47.53
C PRO A 12 11.01 -27.99 -47.74
N ILE A 13 11.60 -28.34 -48.87
CA ILE A 13 11.99 -29.72 -49.19
C ILE A 13 13.47 -29.88 -48.84
N ILE A 14 13.76 -30.67 -47.80
CA ILE A 14 15.13 -30.96 -47.34
C ILE A 14 15.46 -32.42 -47.68
N VAL A 15 16.56 -32.65 -48.40
CA VAL A 15 16.98 -33.99 -48.85
C VAL A 15 17.90 -34.63 -47.81
N TYR A 16 17.31 -35.28 -46.81
CA TYR A 16 18.05 -35.89 -45.69
C TYR A 16 18.97 -37.04 -46.10
N GLU A 17 18.63 -37.78 -47.15
CA GLU A 17 19.44 -38.88 -47.67
C GLU A 17 20.82 -38.42 -48.13
N LYS A 18 20.91 -37.22 -48.71
CA LYS A 18 22.21 -36.62 -49.08
C LYS A 18 23.04 -36.28 -47.86
N ILE A 19 22.42 -35.75 -46.80
CA ILE A 19 23.12 -35.47 -45.53
C ILE A 19 23.66 -36.77 -44.93
N LYS A 20 22.85 -37.84 -44.95
CA LYS A 20 23.28 -39.17 -44.47
C LYS A 20 24.43 -39.73 -45.30
N ALA A 21 24.35 -39.67 -46.62
CA ALA A 21 25.40 -40.16 -47.51
C ALA A 21 26.73 -39.40 -47.31
N VAL A 22 26.66 -38.07 -47.17
CA VAL A 22 27.84 -37.24 -46.85
C VAL A 22 28.39 -37.58 -45.47
N GLY A 23 27.53 -37.80 -44.47
CA GLY A 23 27.94 -38.25 -43.14
C GLY A 23 28.74 -39.56 -43.16
N GLN A 24 28.30 -40.55 -43.95
CA GLN A 24 29.01 -41.82 -44.13
C GLN A 24 30.37 -41.64 -44.82
N GLN A 25 30.48 -40.72 -45.78
CA GLN A 25 31.76 -40.40 -46.43
C GLN A 25 32.74 -39.74 -45.45
N ILE A 26 32.25 -38.84 -44.60
CA ILE A 26 33.06 -38.19 -43.55
C ILE A 26 33.53 -39.23 -42.54
N GLU A 27 32.65 -40.14 -42.12
CA GLU A 27 32.98 -41.22 -41.19
C GLU A 27 34.06 -42.15 -41.75
N ALA A 28 33.91 -42.59 -43.01
CA ALA A 28 34.93 -43.40 -43.69
C ALA A 28 36.28 -42.65 -43.79
N LYS A 29 36.25 -41.38 -44.17
CA LYS A 29 37.46 -40.53 -44.25
C LYS A 29 38.15 -40.39 -42.89
N ILE A 30 37.39 -40.18 -41.82
CA ILE A 30 37.95 -40.08 -40.46
C ILE A 30 38.56 -41.41 -40.02
N ALA A 31 37.91 -42.54 -40.34
CA ALA A 31 38.43 -43.87 -40.05
C ALA A 31 39.77 -44.14 -40.78
N GLU A 32 39.88 -43.73 -42.05
CA GLU A 32 41.12 -43.86 -42.85
C GLU A 32 42.30 -43.06 -42.26
N LEU A 33 42.02 -41.95 -41.58
CA LEU A 33 43.07 -41.16 -40.91
C LEU A 33 43.68 -41.87 -39.68
N ASN A 34 43.04 -42.94 -39.17
CA ASN A 34 43.50 -43.77 -38.06
C ASN A 34 44.02 -42.97 -36.85
N LEU A 35 43.29 -41.89 -36.52
CA LEU A 35 43.73 -40.86 -35.57
C LEU A 35 44.07 -41.41 -34.19
N ASP A 36 43.33 -42.41 -33.71
CA ASP A 36 43.49 -43.00 -32.37
C ASP A 36 44.80 -43.78 -32.20
N ASN A 37 45.38 -44.28 -33.30
CA ASN A 37 46.64 -45.05 -33.28
C ASN A 37 47.85 -44.20 -33.69
N GLN A 38 47.67 -42.88 -33.88
CA GLN A 38 48.72 -41.99 -34.35
C GLN A 38 49.58 -41.46 -33.18
N LEU A 39 50.89 -41.73 -33.20
CA LEU A 39 51.84 -41.15 -32.24
C LEU A 39 52.36 -39.79 -32.76
N VAL A 40 52.07 -38.71 -32.04
CA VAL A 40 52.57 -37.36 -32.37
C VAL A 40 53.92 -37.13 -31.72
N THR A 41 54.95 -36.93 -32.54
CA THR A 41 56.34 -36.61 -32.14
C THR A 41 56.71 -35.21 -32.65
N ASP A 42 57.89 -34.70 -32.27
CA ASP A 42 58.36 -33.39 -32.73
C ASP A 42 58.44 -33.29 -34.27
N GLU A 43 58.75 -34.40 -34.94
CA GLU A 43 58.80 -34.47 -36.41
C GLU A 43 57.40 -34.51 -37.06
N THR A 44 56.40 -35.11 -36.39
CA THR A 44 55.02 -35.27 -36.94
C THR A 44 54.02 -34.21 -36.44
N LEU A 45 54.43 -33.34 -35.51
CA LEU A 45 53.58 -32.29 -34.93
C LEU A 45 52.98 -31.36 -36.00
N LYS A 46 53.76 -31.03 -37.04
CA LYS A 46 53.31 -30.14 -38.12
C LYS A 46 52.18 -30.77 -38.93
N SER A 47 52.33 -32.02 -39.36
CA SER A 47 51.31 -32.71 -40.15
C SER A 47 50.04 -32.96 -39.33
N ALA A 48 50.16 -33.29 -38.03
CA ALA A 48 49.00 -33.40 -37.15
C ALA A 48 48.21 -32.08 -37.02
N LYS A 49 48.91 -30.94 -36.92
CA LYS A 49 48.27 -29.60 -36.91
C LYS A 49 47.59 -29.29 -38.25
N GLU A 50 48.20 -29.67 -39.36
CA GLU A 50 47.63 -29.49 -40.70
C GLU A 50 46.35 -30.33 -40.88
N THR A 51 46.35 -31.60 -40.47
CA THR A 51 45.14 -32.46 -40.49
C THR A 51 44.02 -31.87 -39.64
N ARG A 52 44.33 -31.40 -38.41
CA ARG A 52 43.33 -30.73 -37.56
C ARG A 52 42.74 -29.49 -38.23
N ALA A 53 43.58 -28.67 -38.85
CA ALA A 53 43.14 -27.47 -39.54
C ALA A 53 42.28 -27.80 -40.78
N MET A 54 42.63 -28.87 -41.51
CA MET A 54 41.83 -29.37 -42.63
C MET A 54 40.43 -29.79 -42.18
N LEU A 55 40.32 -30.64 -41.15
CA LEU A 55 39.03 -31.10 -40.62
C LEU A 55 38.16 -29.94 -40.13
N HIS A 56 38.77 -28.94 -39.47
CA HIS A 56 38.06 -27.74 -39.04
C HIS A 56 37.49 -26.94 -40.23
N LYS A 57 38.30 -26.73 -41.27
CA LYS A 57 37.85 -26.01 -42.48
C LYS A 57 36.72 -26.73 -43.17
N GLU A 58 36.76 -28.06 -43.26
CA GLU A 58 35.68 -28.85 -43.84
C GLU A 58 34.39 -28.74 -43.03
N LEU A 59 34.47 -28.80 -41.70
CA LEU A 59 33.32 -28.57 -40.82
C LEU A 59 32.73 -27.16 -41.01
N ASP A 60 33.57 -26.14 -41.13
CA ASP A 60 33.11 -24.75 -41.34
C ASP A 60 32.29 -24.60 -42.64
N VAL A 61 32.62 -25.35 -43.70
CA VAL A 61 31.83 -25.35 -44.95
C VAL A 61 30.43 -25.89 -44.68
N PHE A 62 30.29 -26.99 -43.94
CA PHE A 62 28.98 -27.56 -43.60
C PHE A 62 28.17 -26.65 -42.68
N GLU A 63 28.80 -26.03 -41.69
CA GLU A 63 28.13 -25.06 -40.81
C GLU A 63 27.64 -23.83 -41.58
N THR A 64 28.42 -23.36 -42.56
CA THR A 64 28.01 -22.26 -43.44
C THR A 64 26.78 -22.63 -44.27
N GLN A 65 26.77 -23.82 -44.87
CA GLN A 65 25.61 -24.33 -45.62
C GLN A 65 24.37 -24.50 -44.72
N ARG A 66 24.55 -25.03 -43.50
CA ARG A 66 23.48 -25.20 -42.53
C ARG A 66 22.87 -23.86 -42.11
N LYS A 67 23.70 -22.84 -41.86
CA LYS A 67 23.23 -21.47 -41.56
C LYS A 67 22.47 -20.86 -42.73
N PHE A 68 22.98 -21.00 -43.96
CA PHE A 68 22.29 -20.53 -45.17
C PHE A 68 20.91 -21.17 -45.32
N ILE A 69 20.79 -22.50 -45.17
CA ILE A 69 19.49 -23.18 -45.24
C ILE A 69 18.54 -22.66 -44.17
N LYS A 70 19.00 -22.49 -42.92
CA LYS A 70 18.18 -21.92 -41.83
C LYS A 70 17.66 -20.53 -42.20
N GLU A 71 18.52 -19.67 -42.73
CA GLU A 71 18.14 -18.31 -43.14
C GLU A 71 17.10 -18.33 -44.26
N GLN A 72 17.31 -19.15 -45.29
CA GLN A 72 16.38 -19.28 -46.42
C GLN A 72 15.02 -19.86 -46.02
N VAL A 73 14.99 -20.74 -45.01
CA VAL A 73 13.74 -21.30 -44.48
C VAL A 73 13.02 -20.29 -43.56
N ASN A 74 13.77 -19.54 -42.76
CA ASN A 74 13.18 -18.58 -41.81
C ASN A 74 12.75 -17.27 -42.49
N ALA A 75 13.46 -16.80 -43.52
CA ALA A 75 13.12 -15.57 -44.23
C ALA A 75 11.64 -15.48 -44.69
N PRO A 76 11.05 -16.51 -45.36
CA PRO A 76 9.64 -16.47 -45.73
C PRO A 76 8.71 -16.54 -44.51
N TYR A 77 9.11 -17.22 -43.44
CA TYR A 77 8.33 -17.27 -42.19
C TYR A 77 8.27 -15.89 -41.51
N GLU A 78 9.41 -15.23 -41.35
CA GLU A 78 9.49 -13.87 -40.77
C GLU A 78 8.72 -12.85 -41.61
N ALA A 79 8.83 -12.94 -42.94
CA ALA A 79 8.07 -12.09 -43.86
C ALA A 79 6.56 -12.32 -43.74
N PHE A 80 6.13 -13.59 -43.60
CA PHE A 80 4.75 -13.94 -43.32
C PHE A 80 4.28 -13.37 -41.97
N GLU A 81 5.03 -13.57 -40.90
CA GLU A 81 4.66 -13.11 -39.56
C GLU A 81 4.53 -11.58 -39.54
N LYS A 82 5.46 -10.88 -40.18
CA LYS A 82 5.40 -9.43 -40.36
C LYS A 82 4.14 -9.00 -41.10
N ALA A 83 3.84 -9.61 -42.25
CA ALA A 83 2.64 -9.31 -43.03
C ALA A 83 1.35 -9.61 -42.24
N TYR A 84 1.31 -10.71 -41.48
CA TYR A 84 0.18 -11.04 -40.61
C TYR A 84 -0.04 -9.98 -39.53
N LYS A 85 1.03 -9.55 -38.86
CA LYS A 85 0.96 -8.50 -37.84
C LYS A 85 0.48 -7.17 -38.43
N GLU A 86 1.06 -6.78 -39.56
CA GLU A 86 0.81 -5.49 -40.22
C GLU A 86 -0.56 -5.41 -40.90
N HIS A 87 -1.09 -6.50 -41.44
CA HIS A 87 -2.31 -6.48 -42.25
C HIS A 87 -3.51 -7.17 -41.64
N ILE A 88 -3.34 -7.94 -40.57
CA ILE A 88 -4.43 -8.66 -39.92
C ILE A 88 -4.49 -8.30 -38.45
N LYS A 89 -3.44 -8.62 -37.69
CA LYS A 89 -3.44 -8.49 -36.22
C LYS A 89 -3.73 -7.06 -35.78
N VAL A 90 -3.06 -6.08 -36.38
CA VAL A 90 -3.20 -4.66 -36.01
C VAL A 90 -4.63 -4.13 -36.13
N HIS A 91 -5.40 -4.62 -37.11
CA HIS A 91 -6.79 -4.17 -37.29
C HIS A 91 -7.70 -4.71 -36.19
N TYR A 92 -7.51 -5.97 -35.79
CA TYR A 92 -8.25 -6.57 -34.68
C TYR A 92 -7.84 -5.96 -33.34
N GLU A 93 -6.55 -5.75 -33.09
CA GLU A 93 -6.07 -5.09 -31.86
C GLU A 93 -6.61 -3.65 -31.74
N LYS A 94 -6.62 -2.90 -32.85
CA LYS A 94 -7.21 -1.56 -32.89
C LYS A 94 -8.72 -1.60 -32.65
N ALA A 95 -9.43 -2.54 -33.27
CA ALA A 95 -10.87 -2.69 -33.08
C ALA A 95 -11.22 -3.07 -31.64
N ASP A 96 -10.50 -4.04 -31.07
CA ASP A 96 -10.63 -4.48 -29.68
C ASP A 96 -10.38 -3.33 -28.69
N SER A 97 -9.26 -2.63 -28.83
CA SER A 97 -8.94 -1.48 -27.99
C SER A 97 -10.01 -0.37 -28.10
N THR A 98 -10.49 -0.09 -29.31
CA THR A 98 -11.55 0.91 -29.52
C THR A 98 -12.87 0.48 -28.87
N LEU A 99 -13.26 -0.79 -29.01
CA LEU A 99 -14.47 -1.33 -28.39
C LEU A 99 -14.35 -1.32 -26.87
N LYS A 100 -13.20 -1.73 -26.33
CA LYS A 100 -12.92 -1.66 -24.90
C LYS A 100 -13.11 -0.24 -24.36
N SER A 101 -12.50 0.76 -24.97
CA SER A 101 -12.65 2.15 -24.52
C SER A 101 -14.11 2.62 -24.54
N LYS A 102 -14.87 2.28 -25.59
CA LYS A 102 -16.30 2.63 -25.68
C LYS A 102 -17.14 1.91 -24.63
N ILE A 103 -16.86 0.64 -24.37
CA ILE A 103 -17.53 -0.15 -23.33
C ILE A 103 -17.23 0.47 -21.96
N ASP A 104 -15.97 0.75 -21.66
CA ASP A 104 -15.54 1.34 -20.39
C ASP A 104 -16.20 2.72 -20.17
N GLU A 105 -16.28 3.56 -21.21
CA GLU A 105 -16.97 4.86 -21.14
C GLU A 105 -18.44 4.72 -20.74
N VAL A 106 -19.18 3.83 -21.42
CA VAL A 106 -20.60 3.60 -21.14
C VAL A 106 -20.79 2.99 -19.75
N GLN A 107 -19.96 2.02 -19.37
CA GLN A 107 -20.01 1.38 -18.07
C GLN A 107 -19.76 2.38 -16.94
N ASN A 108 -18.72 3.20 -17.06
CA ASN A 108 -18.40 4.23 -16.07
C ASN A 108 -19.50 5.27 -15.97
N ARG A 109 -20.08 5.71 -17.09
CA ARG A 109 -21.23 6.62 -17.09
C ARG A 109 -22.42 6.00 -16.35
N LEU A 110 -22.78 4.76 -16.67
CA LEU A 110 -23.91 4.07 -16.01
C LEU A 110 -23.69 3.91 -14.49
N ILE A 111 -22.46 3.65 -14.06
CA ILE A 111 -22.11 3.58 -12.64
C ILE A 111 -22.20 4.97 -12.00
N SER A 112 -21.66 6.01 -12.65
CA SER A 112 -21.73 7.39 -12.17
C SER A 112 -23.17 7.88 -12.04
N ASP A 113 -24.02 7.61 -13.04
CA ASP A 113 -25.45 7.95 -13.00
C ASP A 113 -26.14 7.21 -11.84
N LYS A 114 -25.79 5.95 -11.61
CA LYS A 114 -26.32 5.16 -10.49
C LYS A 114 -25.86 5.73 -9.14
N ILE A 115 -24.58 6.06 -8.99
CA ILE A 115 -24.05 6.71 -7.78
C ILE A 115 -24.83 8.00 -7.51
N THR A 116 -25.02 8.83 -8.54
CA THR A 116 -25.77 10.09 -8.44
C THR A 116 -27.19 9.85 -7.95
N ARG A 117 -27.95 8.95 -8.59
CA ARG A 117 -29.33 8.62 -8.16
C ARG A 117 -29.42 8.11 -6.72
N ILE A 118 -28.46 7.29 -6.28
CA ILE A 118 -28.45 6.74 -4.93
C ILE A 118 -27.99 7.80 -3.91
N LYS A 119 -27.08 8.70 -4.29
CA LYS A 119 -26.65 9.84 -3.47
C LYS A 119 -27.75 10.88 -3.29
N ASP A 120 -28.53 11.14 -4.34
CA ASP A 120 -29.72 12.00 -4.28
C ASP A 120 -30.76 11.40 -3.31
N TYR A 121 -31.08 10.11 -3.47
CA TYR A 121 -31.99 9.41 -2.56
C TYR A 121 -31.51 9.42 -1.10
N PHE A 122 -30.22 9.19 -0.88
CA PHE A 122 -29.59 9.30 0.44
C PHE A 122 -29.76 10.70 1.03
N THR A 123 -29.51 11.74 0.23
CA THR A 123 -29.60 13.14 0.65
C THR A 123 -31.04 13.50 1.04
N GLU A 124 -32.02 13.13 0.21
CA GLU A 124 -33.45 13.31 0.50
C GLU A 124 -33.85 12.59 1.80
N LEU A 125 -33.39 11.35 1.97
CA LEU A 125 -33.73 10.55 3.15
C LEU A 125 -33.13 11.15 4.43
N CYS A 126 -31.85 11.54 4.41
CA CYS A 126 -31.20 12.22 5.53
C CYS A 126 -31.90 13.53 5.90
N GLN A 127 -32.26 14.36 4.92
CA GLN A 127 -33.03 15.59 5.15
C GLN A 127 -34.38 15.31 5.80
N SER A 128 -35.11 14.28 5.34
CA SER A 128 -36.41 13.90 5.92
C SER A 128 -36.33 13.44 7.38
N GLN A 129 -35.17 12.92 7.79
CA GLN A 129 -34.89 12.41 9.15
C GLN A 129 -34.17 13.45 10.02
N GLY A 130 -33.88 14.65 9.49
CA GLY A 130 -33.13 15.69 10.21
C GLY A 130 -31.67 15.34 10.48
N ILE A 131 -31.06 14.48 9.67
CA ILE A 131 -29.66 14.04 9.81
C ILE A 131 -28.78 14.90 8.91
N ASP A 132 -27.90 15.71 9.51
CA ASP A 132 -27.05 16.69 8.82
C ASP A 132 -25.55 16.32 8.74
N PHE A 133 -25.11 15.37 9.56
CA PHE A 133 -23.69 15.03 9.72
C PHE A 133 -23.26 13.76 8.96
N LEU A 134 -24.20 12.95 8.48
CA LEU A 134 -23.90 11.71 7.79
C LEU A 134 -23.54 11.99 6.33
N ILE A 135 -22.40 11.48 5.88
CA ILE A 135 -21.94 11.59 4.49
C ILE A 135 -22.13 10.27 3.74
N PHE A 136 -22.33 10.36 2.43
CA PHE A 136 -22.61 9.21 1.57
C PHE A 136 -21.48 8.16 1.60
N GLU A 137 -20.24 8.62 1.69
CA GLU A 137 -19.03 7.80 1.64
C GLU A 137 -18.83 6.93 2.90
N ARG A 138 -19.62 7.18 3.97
CA ARG A 138 -19.63 6.32 5.17
C ARG A 138 -20.54 5.10 5.04
N LEU A 139 -21.37 5.04 3.99
CA LEU A 139 -22.25 3.88 3.80
C LEU A 139 -21.46 2.72 3.19
N PRO A 140 -21.62 1.49 3.70
CA PRO A 140 -20.92 0.31 3.18
C PRO A 140 -21.59 -0.23 1.89
N LEU A 141 -21.69 0.60 0.85
CA LEU A 141 -22.34 0.24 -0.41
C LEU A 141 -21.34 -0.26 -1.45
N ASN A 142 -21.67 -1.38 -2.09
CA ASN A 142 -20.96 -1.86 -3.28
C ASN A 142 -21.77 -1.55 -4.54
N ILE A 143 -21.46 -0.42 -5.17
CA ILE A 143 -22.19 0.07 -6.35
C ILE A 143 -21.52 -0.48 -7.60
N THR A 144 -22.09 -1.55 -8.15
CA THR A 144 -21.67 -2.16 -9.41
C THR A 144 -22.75 -2.02 -10.49
N LEU A 145 -22.44 -2.40 -11.72
CA LEU A 145 -23.42 -2.47 -12.80
C LEU A 145 -24.57 -3.44 -12.49
N SER A 146 -24.27 -4.59 -11.88
CA SER A 146 -25.24 -5.63 -11.55
C SER A 146 -26.08 -5.34 -10.31
N ALA A 147 -25.59 -4.51 -9.39
CA ALA A 147 -26.35 -4.10 -8.22
C ALA A 147 -27.62 -3.33 -8.64
N SER A 148 -28.80 -3.76 -8.17
CA SER A 148 -30.05 -3.09 -8.51
C SER A 148 -30.22 -1.77 -7.72
N ASP A 149 -30.86 -0.78 -8.32
CA ASP A 149 -31.17 0.48 -7.61
C ASP A 149 -32.03 0.20 -6.36
N LYS A 150 -32.95 -0.77 -6.42
CA LYS A 150 -33.79 -1.18 -5.28
C LYS A 150 -32.95 -1.69 -4.12
N SER A 151 -32.06 -2.66 -4.36
CA SER A 151 -31.23 -3.24 -3.31
C SER A 151 -30.26 -2.21 -2.68
N LEU A 152 -29.81 -1.24 -3.46
CA LEU A 152 -28.97 -0.15 -2.96
C LEU A 152 -29.78 0.83 -2.08
N LYS A 153 -30.98 1.21 -2.52
CA LYS A 153 -31.89 2.05 -1.74
C LYS A 153 -32.32 1.40 -0.43
N GLU A 154 -32.58 0.09 -0.43
CA GLU A 154 -32.89 -0.66 0.80
C GLU A 154 -31.72 -0.64 1.79
N GLN A 155 -30.48 -0.82 1.32
CA GLN A 155 -29.29 -0.70 2.18
C GLN A 155 -29.12 0.71 2.74
N VAL A 156 -29.31 1.74 1.92
CA VAL A 156 -29.32 3.15 2.37
C VAL A 156 -30.39 3.37 3.44
N ALA A 157 -31.62 2.92 3.18
CA ALA A 157 -32.74 3.10 4.10
C ALA A 157 -32.51 2.41 5.44
N ASN A 158 -32.00 1.17 5.42
CA ASN A 158 -31.65 0.44 6.63
C ASN A 158 -30.57 1.17 7.42
N PHE A 159 -29.48 1.62 6.77
CA PHE A 159 -28.39 2.30 7.44
C PHE A 159 -28.82 3.64 8.07
N VAL A 160 -29.53 4.48 7.30
CA VAL A 160 -30.06 5.75 7.81
C VAL A 160 -31.09 5.52 8.91
N GLY A 161 -31.90 4.46 8.81
CA GLY A 161 -32.83 4.04 9.86
C GLY A 161 -32.14 3.68 11.18
N GLU A 162 -31.03 2.93 11.14
CA GLU A 162 -30.24 2.64 12.35
C GLU A 162 -29.61 3.90 12.96
N VAL A 163 -29.17 4.85 12.13
CA VAL A 163 -28.68 6.15 12.61
C VAL A 163 -29.81 6.94 13.30
N SER A 164 -30.98 7.01 12.68
CA SER A 164 -32.16 7.67 13.27
C SER A 164 -32.55 7.06 14.61
N LYS A 165 -32.59 5.71 14.71
CA LYS A 165 -32.84 5.00 15.97
C LYS A 165 -31.78 5.31 17.04
N SER A 166 -30.51 5.40 16.66
CA SER A 166 -29.43 5.72 17.59
C SER A 166 -29.55 7.15 18.13
N LEU A 167 -29.94 8.11 17.29
CA LEU A 167 -30.19 9.49 17.71
C LEU A 167 -31.39 9.56 18.68
N GLN A 168 -32.48 8.86 18.37
CA GLN A 168 -33.64 8.75 19.27
C GLN A 168 -33.25 8.12 20.62
N LEU A 169 -32.36 7.12 20.61
CA LEU A 169 -31.86 6.51 21.84
C LEU A 169 -31.09 7.54 22.69
N ILE A 170 -30.16 8.30 22.11
CA ILE A 170 -29.42 9.37 22.82
C ILE A 170 -30.39 10.38 23.44
N GLU A 171 -31.40 10.81 22.66
CA GLU A 171 -32.39 11.78 23.11
C GLU A 171 -33.22 11.24 24.29
N SER A 172 -33.58 9.95 24.25
CA SER A 172 -34.39 9.27 25.26
C SER A 172 -33.68 8.98 26.59
N LEU A 173 -32.35 9.13 26.67
CA LEU A 173 -31.62 8.93 27.92
C LEU A 173 -32.10 9.90 29.00
N SER A 174 -32.16 9.45 30.24
CA SER A 174 -32.56 10.30 31.39
C SER A 174 -31.41 11.15 31.95
N ASP A 175 -30.24 11.11 31.30
CA ASP A 175 -29.03 11.84 31.71
C ASP A 175 -29.09 13.34 31.40
N PRO A 176 -28.22 14.18 32.01
CA PRO A 176 -28.14 15.61 31.71
C PRO A 176 -27.77 15.92 30.25
N ASP A 177 -28.20 17.07 29.75
CA ASP A 177 -27.96 17.48 28.35
C ASP A 177 -26.46 17.58 28.00
N GLU A 178 -25.60 17.97 28.94
CA GLU A 178 -24.13 17.99 28.75
C GLU A 178 -23.61 16.59 28.41
N PHE A 179 -24.11 15.56 29.09
CA PHE A 179 -23.71 14.18 28.86
C PHE A 179 -24.25 13.64 27.54
N LYS A 180 -25.50 13.96 27.19
CA LYS A 180 -26.08 13.62 25.88
C LYS A 180 -25.29 14.26 24.73
N ALA A 181 -24.88 15.52 24.88
CA ALA A 181 -24.08 16.23 23.90
C ALA A 181 -22.69 15.59 23.70
N GLU A 182 -22.08 15.11 24.78
CA GLU A 182 -20.81 14.37 24.74
C GLU A 182 -20.96 13.04 23.98
N ILE A 183 -22.00 12.25 24.28
CA ILE A 183 -22.33 11.01 23.55
C ILE A 183 -22.58 11.33 22.07
N LEU A 184 -23.37 12.37 21.78
CA LEU A 184 -23.70 12.75 20.40
C LEU A 184 -22.44 13.14 19.62
N THR A 185 -21.50 13.85 20.23
CA THR A 185 -20.25 14.25 19.59
C THR A 185 -19.42 13.03 19.19
N GLU A 186 -19.26 12.06 20.08
CA GLU A 186 -18.54 10.82 19.80
C GLU A 186 -19.28 9.95 18.77
N TYR A 187 -20.60 9.85 18.89
CA TYR A 187 -21.45 9.12 17.95
C TYR A 187 -21.34 9.67 16.53
N LYS A 188 -21.35 11.00 16.34
CA LYS A 188 -21.17 11.63 15.03
C LYS A 188 -19.83 11.26 14.38
N GLN A 189 -18.80 10.96 15.18
CA GLN A 189 -17.49 10.54 14.68
C GLN A 189 -17.46 9.06 14.30
N THR A 190 -18.00 8.17 15.16
CA THR A 190 -17.85 6.72 15.04
C THR A 190 -19.02 6.01 14.37
N LEU A 191 -20.22 6.61 14.41
CA LEU A 191 -21.51 5.98 14.10
C LEU A 191 -21.81 4.73 14.96
N ASP A 192 -21.15 4.60 16.12
CA ASP A 192 -21.34 3.50 17.07
C ASP A 192 -21.82 4.06 18.41
N ILE A 193 -23.10 3.82 18.70
CA ILE A 193 -23.76 4.32 19.91
C ILE A 193 -23.25 3.64 21.17
N THR A 194 -22.90 2.36 21.10
CA THR A 194 -22.40 1.60 22.25
C THR A 194 -21.07 2.17 22.68
N ARG A 195 -20.17 2.38 21.71
CA ARG A 195 -18.87 2.99 21.96
C ARG A 195 -18.99 4.41 22.48
N ALA A 196 -19.89 5.22 21.91
CA ALA A 196 -20.09 6.60 22.34
C ALA A 196 -20.58 6.70 23.79
N ILE A 197 -21.54 5.86 24.20
CA ILE A 197 -22.03 5.81 25.59
C ILE A 197 -20.90 5.40 26.53
N GLN A 198 -20.19 4.31 26.22
CA GLN A 198 -19.08 3.83 27.05
C GLN A 198 -17.96 4.87 27.18
N GLY A 199 -17.60 5.54 26.09
CA GLY A 199 -16.59 6.59 26.08
C GLY A 199 -16.97 7.77 26.97
N ALA A 200 -18.21 8.25 26.86
CA ALA A 200 -18.72 9.34 27.70
C ALA A 200 -18.78 8.93 29.19
N GLN A 201 -19.28 7.72 29.50
CA GLN A 201 -19.30 7.19 30.86
C GLN A 201 -17.89 7.11 31.47
N TYR A 202 -16.92 6.61 30.71
CA TYR A 202 -15.54 6.50 31.15
C TYR A 202 -14.94 7.88 31.47
N ARG A 203 -15.12 8.87 30.58
CA ARG A 203 -14.62 10.24 30.82
C ARG A 203 -15.28 10.91 32.02
N ARG A 204 -16.58 10.67 32.24
CA ARG A 204 -17.28 11.13 33.44
C ARG A 204 -16.69 10.54 34.72
N GLN A 205 -16.47 9.23 34.75
CA GLN A 205 -15.85 8.56 35.91
C GLN A 205 -14.44 9.10 36.20
N GLN A 206 -13.64 9.36 35.15
CA GLN A 206 -12.32 9.99 35.31
C GLN A 206 -12.42 11.40 35.89
N ARG A 207 -13.36 12.24 35.41
CA ARG A 207 -13.61 13.58 35.95
C ARG A 207 -14.02 13.53 37.42
N GLU A 208 -14.95 12.66 37.78
CA GLU A 208 -15.43 12.50 39.16
C GLU A 208 -14.31 12.01 40.09
N ALA A 209 -13.50 11.04 39.65
CA ALA A 209 -12.36 10.55 40.41
C ALA A 209 -11.31 11.65 40.66
N GLU A 210 -10.99 12.45 39.64
CA GLU A 210 -10.03 13.56 39.80
C GLU A 210 -10.58 14.66 40.71
N LEU A 211 -11.88 14.98 40.62
CA LEU A 211 -12.52 15.95 41.50
C LEU A 211 -12.44 15.50 42.97
N GLN A 212 -12.70 14.22 43.25
CA GLN A 212 -12.58 13.63 44.59
C GLN A 212 -11.15 13.72 45.14
N ARG A 213 -10.13 13.52 44.29
CA ARG A 213 -8.73 13.70 44.70
C ARG A 213 -8.42 15.14 45.06
N ILE A 214 -8.90 16.11 44.27
CA ILE A 214 -8.73 17.54 44.53
C ILE A 214 -9.45 17.94 45.82
N GLU A 215 -10.68 17.49 46.05
CA GLU A 215 -11.42 17.76 47.27
C GLU A 215 -10.75 17.16 48.51
N ALA A 216 -10.24 15.94 48.43
CA ALA A 216 -9.47 15.32 49.51
C ALA A 216 -8.17 16.09 49.82
N GLN A 217 -7.46 16.58 48.79
CA GLN A 217 -6.30 17.45 48.97
C GLN A 217 -6.66 18.80 49.62
N ARG A 218 -7.79 19.40 49.22
CA ARG A 218 -8.27 20.64 49.84
C ARG A 218 -8.67 20.46 51.29
N ALA A 219 -9.40 19.38 51.61
CA ALA A 219 -9.82 19.07 52.97
C ALA A 219 -8.60 18.82 53.89
N THR A 220 -7.59 18.08 53.42
CA THR A 220 -6.36 17.85 54.17
C THR A 220 -5.54 19.13 54.36
N ALA A 221 -5.44 19.98 53.33
CA ALA A 221 -4.76 21.28 53.44
C ALA A 221 -5.49 22.23 54.42
N GLU A 222 -6.83 22.24 54.42
CA GLU A 222 -7.62 23.04 55.34
C GLU A 222 -7.48 22.55 56.79
N GLN A 223 -7.53 21.23 57.02
CA GLN A 223 -7.24 20.64 58.34
C GLN A 223 -5.82 20.97 58.81
N ALA A 224 -4.82 20.90 57.93
CA ALA A 224 -3.45 21.28 58.25
C ALA A 224 -3.34 22.76 58.62
N ARG A 225 -4.08 23.65 57.94
CA ARG A 225 -4.11 25.10 58.25
C ARG A 225 -4.74 25.36 59.63
N LEU A 226 -5.86 24.71 59.94
CA LEU A 226 -6.51 24.83 61.26
C LEU A 226 -5.58 24.32 62.38
N ALA A 227 -4.93 23.16 62.18
CA ALA A 227 -3.97 22.62 63.15
C ALA A 227 -2.70 23.47 63.29
N ALA A 228 -2.29 24.21 62.25
CA ALA A 228 -1.20 25.17 62.33
C ALA A 228 -1.61 26.45 63.07
N GLU A 229 -2.83 26.94 62.87
CA GLU A 229 -3.38 28.10 63.59
C GLU A 229 -3.56 27.81 65.09
N GLU A 230 -4.02 26.61 65.46
CA GLU A 230 -4.07 26.19 66.86
C GLU A 230 -2.68 26.13 67.51
N ARG A 231 -1.67 25.55 66.84
CA ARG A 231 -0.28 25.57 67.34
C ARG A 231 0.29 26.98 67.47
N ALA A 232 -0.06 27.88 66.55
CA ALA A 232 0.37 29.27 66.60
C ALA A 232 -0.30 30.04 67.77
N ARG A 233 -1.53 29.68 68.17
CA ARG A 233 -2.21 30.25 69.35
C ARG A 233 -1.68 29.70 70.67
N GLU A 234 -1.26 28.44 70.73
CA GLU A 234 -0.65 27.84 71.94
C GLU A 234 0.76 28.38 72.25
N THR A 235 1.44 29.02 71.29
CA THR A 235 2.85 29.44 71.43
C THR A 235 3.04 30.94 71.72
N ALA A 236 2.01 31.72 72.06
CA ALA A 236 2.16 33.14 72.38
C ALA A 236 2.33 33.44 73.89
N PRO A 237 3.55 33.82 74.32
CA PRO A 237 3.73 35.03 75.12
C PRO A 237 4.78 36.00 74.55
N LEU A 238 4.62 37.28 74.96
CA LEU A 238 5.43 38.44 74.59
C LEU A 238 6.94 38.29 74.84
N GLN A 239 7.77 38.78 73.90
CA GLN A 239 8.89 39.70 74.17
C GLN A 239 9.46 40.33 72.88
N ALA A 240 9.88 41.61 72.98
CA ALA A 240 10.54 42.43 71.96
C ALA A 240 12.02 42.70 72.36
N PRO A 241 12.81 43.45 71.57
CA PRO A 241 13.63 43.02 70.44
C PRO A 241 15.15 43.07 70.73
N ALA A 242 15.98 42.22 70.09
CA ALA A 242 17.43 42.40 70.07
C ALA A 242 18.10 41.89 68.77
N GLN A 243 18.63 42.88 68.02
CA GLN A 243 19.96 42.92 67.38
C GLN A 243 20.36 41.98 66.20
N VAL A 244 20.40 42.62 65.01
CA VAL A 244 21.40 42.63 63.91
C VAL A 244 21.93 41.33 63.24
N GLN A 245 21.54 41.19 61.96
CA GLN A 245 22.25 40.81 60.69
C GLN A 245 23.70 40.23 60.69
N PRO A 246 24.17 39.54 59.60
CA PRO A 246 23.61 39.51 58.23
C PRO A 246 23.51 38.14 57.50
N GLU A 247 22.61 38.15 56.50
CA GLU A 247 22.69 37.53 55.16
C GLU A 247 23.21 36.09 54.97
N GLN A 248 22.33 35.23 54.44
CA GLN A 248 22.71 34.46 53.27
C GLN A 248 21.53 34.25 52.32
N GLU A 249 21.83 34.56 51.06
CA GLU A 249 20.94 34.71 49.92
C GLU A 249 20.17 33.44 49.55
N ALA A 250 19.01 33.72 48.96
CA ALA A 250 18.28 32.90 48.02
C ALA A 250 19.15 31.88 47.25
N THR A 251 18.65 30.64 47.16
CA THR A 251 18.83 29.89 45.92
C THR A 251 17.58 29.05 45.67
N GLN A 252 16.80 29.50 44.69
CA GLN A 252 15.78 28.71 44.03
C GLN A 252 16.48 27.53 43.36
N ALA A 253 16.14 26.30 43.76
CA ALA A 253 16.56 25.10 43.03
C ALA A 253 15.71 24.99 41.74
N PRO A 254 16.32 24.84 40.56
CA PRO A 254 15.59 24.76 39.30
C PRO A 254 14.86 23.41 39.16
N LEU A 255 13.66 23.44 38.57
CA LEU A 255 13.02 22.25 38.01
C LEU A 255 13.97 21.62 36.97
N GLN A 256 14.50 20.45 37.29
CA GLN A 256 15.23 19.61 36.33
C GLN A 256 14.21 18.90 35.44
N GLU A 257 14.15 19.30 34.17
CA GLU A 257 13.51 18.50 33.12
C GLU A 257 14.39 17.27 32.84
N GLU A 258 13.84 16.09 33.12
CA GLU A 258 14.50 14.80 32.89
C GLU A 258 14.57 14.53 31.37
N ILE A 259 15.77 14.55 30.80
CA ILE A 259 15.98 14.27 29.36
C ILE A 259 15.96 12.75 29.15
N LEU A 260 14.88 12.23 28.59
CA LEU A 260 14.72 10.82 28.21
C LEU A 260 15.30 10.58 26.80
N GLN A 261 16.22 9.63 26.68
CA GLN A 261 16.83 9.22 25.40
C GLN A 261 16.30 7.83 24.97
N TYR A 262 15.87 7.70 23.71
CA TYR A 262 15.44 6.43 23.12
C TYR A 262 15.93 6.30 21.67
N THR A 263 16.17 5.05 21.24
CA THR A 263 16.59 4.72 19.85
C THR A 263 15.41 4.15 19.10
N LEU A 264 15.07 4.73 17.94
CA LEU A 264 13.94 4.32 17.11
C LEU A 264 14.39 4.07 15.66
N THR A 265 14.04 2.91 15.11
CA THR A 265 14.23 2.60 13.70
C THR A 265 12.95 2.89 12.93
N VAL A 266 13.02 3.76 11.91
CA VAL A 266 11.87 4.17 11.10
C VAL A 266 12.08 3.82 9.63
N GLN A 267 11.05 3.31 8.96
CA GLN A 267 11.06 3.01 7.52
C GLN A 267 9.93 3.77 6.84
N GLY A 268 10.22 4.40 5.70
CA GLY A 268 9.23 5.17 4.97
C GLY A 268 9.75 5.70 3.64
N THR A 269 8.85 6.32 2.90
CA THR A 269 9.19 6.99 1.64
C THR A 269 10.05 8.24 1.89
N ARG A 270 10.79 8.68 0.86
CA ARG A 270 11.66 9.87 0.95
C ARG A 270 10.91 11.14 1.42
N ALA A 271 9.64 11.29 1.05
CA ALA A 271 8.81 12.41 1.49
C ALA A 271 8.47 12.32 3.00
N GLN A 272 8.17 11.12 3.50
CA GLN A 272 7.85 10.89 4.91
C GLN A 272 9.07 11.10 5.82
N LEU A 273 10.25 10.61 5.41
CA LEU A 273 11.49 10.81 6.17
C LEU A 273 11.91 12.29 6.20
N LYS A 274 11.66 13.04 5.13
CA LYS A 274 11.88 14.49 5.09
C LYS A 274 10.92 15.25 6.03
N ALA A 275 9.65 14.85 6.07
CA ALA A 275 8.67 15.43 6.98
C ALA A 275 9.00 15.14 8.45
N LEU A 276 9.45 13.92 8.77
CA LEU A 276 9.86 13.54 10.11
C LEU A 276 11.07 14.36 10.59
N ARG A 277 12.07 14.57 9.72
CA ARG A 277 13.21 15.44 10.04
C ARG A 277 12.78 16.88 10.35
N ALA A 278 11.92 17.46 9.53
CA ALA A 278 11.40 18.81 9.75
C ALA A 278 10.64 18.92 11.09
N PHE A 279 9.89 17.89 11.46
CA PHE A 279 9.21 17.82 12.76
C PHE A 279 10.19 17.81 13.94
N LEU A 280 11.26 17.01 13.88
CA LEU A 280 12.27 16.94 14.94
C LEU A 280 12.99 18.29 15.12
N GLU A 281 13.36 18.95 14.03
CA GLU A 281 14.01 20.26 14.04
C GLU A 281 13.08 21.37 14.57
N THR A 282 11.80 21.36 14.19
CA THR A 282 10.80 22.35 14.65
C THR A 282 10.57 22.28 16.15
N ASN A 283 10.64 21.08 16.73
CA ASN A 283 10.41 20.85 18.15
C ASN A 283 11.70 20.86 18.99
N ASN A 284 12.84 21.30 18.44
CA ASN A 284 14.15 21.30 19.11
C ASN A 284 14.57 19.92 19.67
N ILE A 285 14.14 18.83 19.02
CA ILE A 285 14.47 17.46 19.43
C ILE A 285 15.80 17.08 18.80
N LYS A 286 16.79 16.75 19.64
CA LYS A 286 18.10 16.28 19.18
C LYS A 286 17.96 14.85 18.61
N TYR A 287 18.48 14.62 17.41
CA TYR A 287 18.50 13.31 16.77
C TYR A 287 19.88 12.97 16.22
N THR A 288 20.20 11.68 16.20
CA THR A 288 21.37 11.10 15.52
C THR A 288 20.86 10.17 14.42
N ALA A 289 21.30 10.41 13.18
CA ALA A 289 21.01 9.54 12.04
C ALA A 289 22.32 8.85 11.63
N GLU A 290 22.37 7.52 11.75
CA GLU A 290 23.40 6.68 11.10
C GLU A 290 22.97 6.29 9.69
#